data_AF-A0A934YQC6-F1
#
_entry.id   AF-A0A934YQC6-F1
#
_cell.length_a   1.000
_cell.length_b   1.000
_cell.length_c   1.000
_cell.angle_alpha   90.00
_cell.angle_beta   90.00
_cell.angle_gamma   90.00
#
_symmetry.space_group_name_H-M   'P 1'
#
loop_
_entity.id
_entity.type
_entity.pdbx_description
1 polymer ?
#
loop_
_entity_poly.entity_id
_entity_poly.type
_entity_poly.pdbx_seq_one_letter_code
_entity_poly.pdbx_strand_id
1 'polypeptide(L)'
;MRTLLAADPKPATPRRSSRSLAMGLFSAWVFATGCAGQKARPVEMVPIGTNAPALDGEAYPTNKPPPVADNGQPKGCAVNDVEEIAEWLKNDKCKIPASEVERTSGLSEKLEWKLTASTNEIVAGGRVDLMLTLKNKSSESVALVFNVDGPSFTTQSFDPKGKRVGEPSGKPKPPTGVTLEETTRTVRLNVSSGATLKTKLFWDAVKLKWAPEKIEGSFVTPGTFPAVPAGNLKPGTYTVRLATSLNGVSDDSLPKLSMVVTKD
;
A
#
# COMPACT_ATOMS: atom_id res chain seq x y z
N MET A 1 7.90 68.30 30.48
CA MET A 1 8.17 68.24 29.03
C MET A 1 6.92 67.70 28.34
N ARG A 2 6.33 68.50 27.45
CA ARG A 2 5.33 68.09 26.45
C ARG A 2 5.92 66.90 25.65
N THR A 3 5.18 65.95 25.08
CA THR A 3 4.48 66.15 23.80
C THR A 3 3.70 64.88 23.40
N LEU A 4 2.40 65.10 23.14
CA LEU A 4 1.49 64.53 22.12
C LEU A 4 1.14 63.02 22.02
N LEU A 5 -0.13 62.78 22.35
CA LEU A 5 -1.08 61.87 21.70
C LEU A 5 -1.01 61.91 20.15
N ALA A 6 -1.22 60.75 19.52
CA ALA A 6 -1.82 60.66 18.19
C ALA A 6 -2.74 59.44 18.12
N ALA A 7 -3.95 59.70 17.64
CA ALA A 7 -5.08 58.79 17.51
C ALA A 7 -5.12 58.07 16.15
N ASP A 8 -6.00 57.07 16.09
CA ASP A 8 -6.43 56.19 14.98
C ASP A 8 -6.60 56.83 13.58
N PRO A 9 -6.56 56.00 12.52
CA PRO A 9 -7.84 55.60 11.91
C PRO A 9 -7.92 54.12 11.43
N LYS A 10 -9.00 53.42 11.81
CA LYS A 10 -9.78 52.51 10.93
C LYS A 10 -10.55 53.39 9.91
N PRO A 11 -11.11 52.91 8.77
CA PRO A 11 -11.47 51.51 8.41
C PRO A 11 -11.19 51.12 6.93
N ALA A 12 -11.36 49.84 6.58
CA ALA A 12 -11.91 49.43 5.27
C ALA A 12 -12.32 47.95 5.26
N THR A 13 -13.62 47.69 5.25
CA THR A 13 -14.22 46.43 4.79
C THR A 13 -14.33 46.49 3.27
N PRO A 14 -14.19 45.36 2.55
CA PRO A 14 -15.19 45.13 1.50
C PRO A 14 -15.68 43.69 1.33
N ARG A 15 -16.97 43.64 0.96
CA ARG A 15 -17.65 42.77 0.00
C ARG A 15 -17.77 41.26 0.26
N ARG A 16 -18.90 40.96 0.89
CA ARG A 16 -19.94 40.02 0.45
C ARG A 16 -19.85 39.67 -1.05
N SER A 17 -19.61 38.40 -1.37
CA SER A 17 -19.85 37.80 -2.68
C SER A 17 -20.77 36.61 -2.52
N SER A 18 -22.05 36.85 -2.76
CA SER A 18 -23.08 35.85 -2.99
C SER A 18 -22.92 35.31 -4.41
N ARG A 19 -22.69 34.00 -4.57
CA ARG A 19 -22.98 33.26 -5.81
C ARG A 19 -23.54 31.91 -5.39
N SER A 20 -24.86 31.75 -5.42
CA SER A 20 -25.71 31.42 -6.56
C SER A 20 -25.91 29.91 -6.66
N LEU A 21 -27.15 29.50 -6.38
CA LEU A 21 -27.70 28.20 -6.77
C LEU A 21 -27.40 27.94 -8.26
N ALA A 22 -27.02 26.71 -8.57
CA ALA A 22 -27.30 26.08 -9.85
C ALA A 22 -27.73 24.64 -9.58
N MET A 23 -29.05 24.48 -9.50
CA MET A 23 -29.78 23.24 -9.49
C MET A 23 -29.61 22.59 -10.86
N GLY A 24 -28.73 21.59 -10.96
CA GLY A 24 -28.49 20.81 -12.18
C GLY A 24 -29.21 19.47 -12.10
N LEU A 25 -30.50 19.46 -12.44
CA LEU A 25 -31.23 18.25 -12.82
C LEU A 25 -30.60 17.72 -14.11
N PHE A 26 -29.85 16.62 -14.03
CA PHE A 26 -29.48 15.85 -15.21
C PHE A 26 -30.29 14.56 -15.27
N SER A 27 -31.11 14.55 -16.31
CA SER A 27 -32.07 13.55 -16.76
C SER A 27 -31.49 12.14 -16.82
N ALA A 28 -32.27 11.20 -16.27
CA ALA A 28 -32.14 9.78 -16.52
C ALA A 28 -32.28 9.49 -18.03
N TRP A 29 -31.24 8.89 -18.61
CA TRP A 29 -31.35 8.22 -19.91
C TRP A 29 -31.53 6.72 -19.63
N VAL A 30 -32.77 6.26 -19.81
CA VAL A 30 -33.12 4.85 -19.94
C VAL A 30 -32.81 4.46 -21.38
N PHE A 31 -31.70 3.75 -21.60
CA PHE A 31 -31.48 3.01 -22.84
C PHE A 31 -32.02 1.59 -22.63
N ALA A 32 -33.27 1.39 -23.07
CA ALA A 32 -33.79 0.08 -23.39
C ALA A 32 -33.47 -0.20 -24.86
N THR A 33 -32.51 -1.08 -25.12
CA THR A 33 -32.35 -1.74 -26.43
C THR A 33 -32.42 -3.24 -26.21
N GLY A 34 -33.51 -3.82 -26.72
CA GLY A 34 -33.77 -5.24 -26.71
C GLY A 34 -33.10 -5.99 -27.86
N CYS A 35 -33.01 -7.30 -27.64
CA CYS A 35 -33.04 -8.41 -28.59
C CYS A 35 -31.91 -8.55 -29.64
N ALA A 36 -31.11 -9.61 -29.49
CA ALA A 36 -31.05 -10.67 -30.50
C ALA A 36 -30.37 -11.93 -29.92
N GLY A 37 -31.15 -13.02 -29.80
CA GLY A 37 -30.61 -14.35 -29.52
C GLY A 37 -29.75 -14.83 -30.69
N GLN A 38 -28.49 -15.15 -30.43
CA GLN A 38 -27.64 -15.85 -31.37
C GLN A 38 -28.02 -17.33 -31.42
N LYS A 39 -28.64 -17.75 -32.52
CA LYS A 39 -28.75 -19.17 -32.88
C LYS A 39 -27.35 -19.72 -33.14
N ALA A 40 -26.97 -20.75 -32.38
CA ALA A 40 -25.77 -21.54 -32.64
C ALA A 40 -25.87 -22.18 -34.04
N ARG A 41 -24.84 -21.99 -34.86
CA ARG A 41 -24.69 -22.73 -36.12
C ARG A 41 -24.07 -24.10 -35.80
N PRO A 42 -24.54 -25.20 -36.41
CA PRO A 42 -23.92 -26.50 -36.25
C PRO A 42 -22.53 -26.50 -36.90
N VAL A 43 -21.54 -27.00 -36.16
CA VAL A 43 -20.19 -27.27 -36.67
C VAL A 43 -20.26 -28.59 -37.42
N GLU A 44 -20.01 -28.54 -38.73
CA GLU A 44 -19.86 -29.70 -39.59
C GLU A 44 -18.50 -30.35 -39.29
N MET A 45 -18.53 -31.54 -38.67
CA MET A 45 -17.33 -32.34 -38.43
C MET A 45 -16.99 -33.12 -39.70
N VAL A 46 -15.83 -32.85 -40.28
CA VAL A 46 -15.26 -33.65 -41.37
C VAL A 46 -14.60 -34.91 -40.77
N PRO A 47 -14.91 -36.12 -41.26
CA PRO A 47 -14.24 -37.33 -40.79
C PRO A 47 -12.77 -37.35 -41.22
N ILE A 48 -11.87 -37.52 -40.24
CA ILE A 48 -10.44 -37.74 -40.49
C ILE A 48 -10.30 -39.13 -41.11
N GLY A 49 -10.08 -39.16 -42.42
CA GLY A 49 -9.82 -40.37 -43.17
C GLY A 49 -8.54 -41.07 -42.70
N THR A 50 -8.68 -42.36 -42.43
CA THR A 50 -7.62 -43.35 -42.23
C THR A 50 -6.83 -43.53 -43.53
N ASN A 51 -5.64 -42.94 -43.59
CA ASN A 51 -4.56 -43.36 -44.49
C ASN A 51 -3.22 -43.12 -43.79
N ALA A 52 -2.81 -44.08 -42.97
CA ALA A 52 -1.44 -44.14 -42.46
C ALA A 52 -0.59 -44.95 -43.44
N PRO A 53 0.48 -44.39 -44.04
CA PRO A 53 1.49 -45.21 -44.71
C PRO A 53 2.25 -46.02 -43.68
N ALA A 54 2.55 -47.28 -44.03
CA ALA A 54 3.44 -48.13 -43.25
C ALA A 54 4.86 -47.56 -43.33
N LEU A 55 5.41 -47.15 -42.18
CA LEU A 55 6.82 -46.81 -42.03
C LEU A 55 7.55 -48.00 -41.38
N ASP A 56 8.19 -48.72 -42.29
CA ASP A 56 9.44 -49.45 -42.17
C ASP A 56 10.40 -48.91 -41.10
N GLY A 57 11.02 -49.85 -40.39
CA GLY A 57 11.79 -49.62 -39.18
C GLY A 57 13.09 -48.85 -39.42
N GLU A 58 13.15 -47.64 -38.86
CA GLU A 58 14.39 -47.05 -38.38
C GLU A 58 14.27 -46.77 -36.88
N ALA A 59 15.37 -47.04 -36.18
CA ALA A 59 15.49 -46.92 -34.73
C ALA A 59 15.06 -45.52 -34.27
N TYR A 60 13.99 -45.44 -33.48
CA TYR A 60 13.65 -44.22 -32.75
C TYR A 60 14.81 -43.89 -31.81
N PRO A 61 15.47 -42.72 -31.93
CA PRO A 61 16.30 -42.24 -30.85
C PRO A 61 15.38 -42.12 -29.63
N THR A 62 15.73 -42.79 -28.55
CA THR A 62 15.12 -42.57 -27.24
C THR A 62 15.40 -41.12 -26.85
N ASN A 63 14.52 -40.22 -27.28
CA ASN A 63 14.31 -38.92 -26.68
C ASN A 63 13.74 -39.17 -25.29
N LYS A 64 14.58 -39.71 -24.40
CA LYS A 64 14.45 -39.38 -22.99
C LYS A 64 14.66 -37.86 -22.99
N PRO A 65 13.64 -37.04 -22.66
CA PRO A 65 13.87 -35.62 -22.57
C PRO A 65 15.10 -35.43 -21.67
N PRO A 66 16.06 -34.58 -22.06
CA PRO A 66 17.15 -34.24 -21.16
C PRO A 66 16.53 -33.89 -19.80
N PRO A 67 17.16 -34.26 -18.67
CA PRO A 67 16.65 -33.84 -17.37
C PRO A 67 16.38 -32.35 -17.47
N VAL A 68 15.11 -31.96 -17.28
CA VAL A 68 14.72 -30.56 -17.27
C VAL A 68 15.61 -29.94 -16.21
N ALA A 69 16.61 -29.17 -16.64
CA ALA A 69 17.33 -28.30 -15.74
C ALA A 69 16.25 -27.49 -15.03
N ASP A 70 16.29 -27.49 -13.70
CA ASP A 70 15.45 -26.63 -12.88
C ASP A 70 15.74 -25.20 -13.34
N ASN A 71 14.94 -24.73 -14.31
CA ASN A 71 14.98 -23.38 -14.83
C ASN A 71 14.35 -22.54 -13.74
N GLY A 72 15.18 -22.24 -12.74
CA GLY A 72 14.84 -21.73 -11.43
C GLY A 72 13.52 -21.00 -11.43
N GLN A 73 12.52 -21.61 -10.77
CA GLN A 73 11.30 -20.90 -10.42
C GLN A 73 11.69 -19.52 -9.89
N PRO A 74 11.09 -18.43 -10.40
CA PRO A 74 11.39 -17.10 -9.91
C PRO A 74 11.17 -17.11 -8.40
N LYS A 75 12.26 -16.97 -7.64
CA LYS A 75 12.21 -17.03 -6.18
C LYS A 75 11.32 -15.90 -5.66
N GLY A 76 10.53 -16.21 -4.63
CA GLY A 76 9.44 -15.35 -4.17
C GLY A 76 8.12 -15.63 -4.90
N CYS A 77 7.14 -14.77 -4.68
CA CYS A 77 5.79 -14.96 -5.23
C CYS A 77 5.55 -14.07 -6.43
N ALA A 78 5.10 -14.65 -7.55
CA ALA A 78 4.55 -13.87 -8.65
C ALA A 78 3.16 -13.35 -8.27
N VAL A 79 2.95 -12.04 -8.41
CA VAL A 79 1.69 -11.37 -8.08
C VAL A 79 1.22 -10.52 -9.27
N ASN A 80 -0.07 -10.62 -9.57
CA ASN A 80 -0.75 -9.76 -10.53
C ASN A 80 -1.52 -8.70 -9.75
N ASP A 81 -2.81 -8.53 -9.99
CA ASP A 81 -3.65 -7.63 -9.21
C ASP A 81 -3.98 -8.22 -7.84
N VAL A 82 -3.79 -7.42 -6.79
CA VAL A 82 -3.99 -7.83 -5.40
C VAL A 82 -4.69 -6.71 -4.65
N GLU A 83 -5.78 -7.03 -3.95
CA GLU A 83 -6.52 -6.06 -3.15
C GLU A 83 -5.96 -5.86 -1.73
N GLU A 84 -5.23 -6.85 -1.22
CA GLU A 84 -4.59 -6.79 0.10
C GLU A 84 -3.19 -7.42 0.07
N ILE A 85 -2.16 -6.59 -0.08
CA ILE A 85 -0.75 -7.01 -0.12
C ILE A 85 -0.32 -7.64 1.20
N ALA A 86 -0.87 -7.20 2.34
CA ALA A 86 -0.42 -7.66 3.65
C ALA A 86 -0.57 -9.18 3.83
N GLU A 87 -1.52 -9.81 3.14
CA GLU A 87 -1.69 -11.27 3.15
C GLU A 87 -0.55 -11.99 2.42
N TRP A 88 -0.10 -11.45 1.28
CA TRP A 88 1.04 -11.99 0.53
C TRP A 88 2.35 -11.85 1.31
N LEU A 89 2.52 -10.76 2.06
CA LEU A 89 3.71 -10.56 2.88
C LEU A 89 3.79 -11.50 4.08
N LYS A 90 2.64 -12.03 4.53
CA LYS A 90 2.58 -13.07 5.57
C LYS A 90 2.86 -14.48 5.01
N ASN A 91 2.70 -14.70 3.71
CA ASN A 91 2.83 -16.02 3.10
C ASN A 91 4.28 -16.52 3.08
N ASP A 92 4.56 -17.58 3.84
CA ASP A 92 5.89 -18.15 4.01
C ASP A 92 6.53 -18.65 2.71
N LYS A 93 5.72 -18.97 1.70
CA LYS A 93 6.22 -19.33 0.36
C LYS A 93 6.90 -18.18 -0.37
N CYS A 94 6.60 -16.94 0.01
CA CYS A 94 7.20 -15.75 -0.58
C CYS A 94 8.51 -15.35 0.11
N LYS A 95 8.94 -16.08 1.16
CA LYS A 95 10.20 -15.83 1.86
C LYS A 95 11.37 -16.13 0.92
N ILE A 96 12.41 -15.30 1.01
CA ILE A 96 13.70 -15.56 0.35
C ILE A 96 14.82 -15.54 1.39
N PRO A 97 15.95 -16.23 1.14
CA PRO A 97 17.13 -16.15 1.98
C PRO A 97 17.73 -14.74 2.01
N ALA A 98 18.31 -14.34 3.14
CA ALA A 98 18.95 -13.03 3.28
C ALA A 98 20.13 -12.81 2.31
N SER A 99 20.80 -13.89 1.87
CA SER A 99 21.87 -13.86 0.87
C SER A 99 21.40 -13.45 -0.53
N GLU A 100 20.09 -13.41 -0.76
CA GLU A 100 19.48 -13.12 -2.07
C GLU A 100 18.76 -11.75 -2.09
N VAL A 101 19.03 -10.92 -1.08
CA VAL A 101 18.53 -9.54 -1.00
C VAL A 101 19.34 -8.66 -1.95
N GLU A 102 18.94 -8.64 -3.22
CA GLU A 102 19.42 -7.62 -4.15
C GLU A 102 18.60 -6.35 -3.98
N ARG A 103 19.28 -5.20 -3.79
CA ARG A 103 18.60 -3.91 -3.78
C ARG A 103 18.00 -3.66 -5.15
N THR A 104 16.67 -3.61 -5.22
CA THR A 104 15.99 -3.18 -6.44
C THR A 104 16.15 -1.67 -6.59
N SER A 105 17.01 -1.25 -7.51
CA SER A 105 17.19 0.15 -7.86
C SER A 105 16.07 0.65 -8.79
N GLY A 106 15.84 1.96 -8.80
CA GLY A 106 14.90 2.61 -9.72
C GLY A 106 13.41 2.33 -9.45
N LEU A 107 13.06 1.85 -8.25
CA LEU A 107 11.66 1.55 -7.90
C LEU A 107 10.73 2.76 -8.02
N SER A 108 11.21 3.97 -7.70
CA SER A 108 10.44 5.21 -7.85
C SER A 108 10.05 5.53 -9.30
N GLU A 109 10.84 5.06 -10.27
CA GLU A 109 10.58 5.24 -11.70
C GLU A 109 9.69 4.15 -12.27
N LYS A 110 9.67 2.96 -11.65
CA LYS A 110 8.88 1.80 -12.11
C LYS A 110 7.53 1.67 -11.43
N LEU A 111 7.36 2.27 -10.26
CA LEU A 111 6.13 2.22 -9.48
C LEU A 111 5.41 3.57 -9.49
N GLU A 112 4.09 3.50 -9.54
CA GLU A 112 3.21 4.62 -9.22
C GLU A 112 2.58 4.37 -7.85
N TRP A 113 2.78 5.32 -6.94
CA TRP A 113 2.26 5.25 -5.57
C TRP A 113 1.10 6.21 -5.42
N LYS A 114 -0.03 5.71 -4.92
CA LYS A 114 -1.20 6.53 -4.61
C LYS A 114 -1.70 6.19 -3.22
N LEU A 115 -1.81 7.21 -2.37
CA LEU A 115 -2.44 7.12 -1.07
C LEU A 115 -3.71 7.96 -1.11
N THR A 116 -4.82 7.37 -0.67
CA THR A 116 -6.13 8.05 -0.60
C THR A 116 -6.72 7.90 0.79
N ALA A 117 -7.50 8.88 1.22
CA ALA A 117 -8.23 8.86 2.47
C ALA A 117 -9.74 8.85 2.21
N SER A 118 -10.48 8.21 3.11
CA SER A 118 -11.95 8.24 3.15
C SER A 118 -12.51 9.66 3.40
N THR A 119 -11.77 10.47 4.15
CA THR A 119 -12.03 11.90 4.42
C THR A 119 -10.71 12.61 4.65
N ASN A 120 -10.66 13.93 4.44
CA ASN A 120 -9.51 14.76 4.82
C ASN A 120 -9.74 15.53 6.13
N GLU A 121 -10.93 15.44 6.71
CA GLU A 121 -11.30 16.08 7.97
C GLU A 121 -11.83 15.03 8.96
N ILE A 122 -11.35 15.09 10.21
CA ILE A 122 -11.73 14.15 11.26
C ILE A 122 -11.77 14.84 12.62
N VAL A 123 -12.64 14.38 13.51
CA VAL A 123 -12.69 14.84 14.90
C VAL A 123 -11.50 14.32 15.73
N ALA A 124 -11.26 14.91 16.88
CA ALA A 124 -10.12 14.53 17.72
C ALA A 124 -10.30 13.09 18.23
N GLY A 125 -9.28 12.24 18.06
CA GLY A 125 -9.37 10.82 18.41
C GLY A 125 -10.15 9.95 17.41
N GLY A 126 -10.69 10.52 16.33
CA GLY A 126 -11.32 9.76 15.25
C GLY A 126 -10.32 8.96 14.42
N ARG A 127 -10.86 8.00 13.65
CA ARG A 127 -10.12 7.13 12.72
C ARG A 127 -10.46 7.48 11.28
N VAL A 128 -9.45 7.44 10.42
CA VAL A 128 -9.59 7.60 8.97
C VAL A 128 -9.08 6.36 8.28
N ASP A 129 -9.91 5.79 7.42
CA ASP A 129 -9.52 4.71 6.53
C ASP A 129 -8.69 5.26 5.38
N LEU A 130 -7.55 4.63 5.13
CA LEU A 130 -6.64 4.95 4.06
C LEU A 130 -6.51 3.76 3.10
N MET A 131 -6.36 4.05 1.82
CA MET A 131 -6.08 3.04 0.80
C MET A 131 -4.78 3.40 0.10
N LEU A 132 -3.81 2.50 0.23
CA LEU A 132 -2.57 2.55 -0.51
C LEU A 132 -2.72 1.71 -1.79
N THR A 133 -2.30 2.27 -2.92
CA THR A 133 -2.26 1.60 -4.22
C THR A 133 -0.86 1.76 -4.82
N LEU A 134 -0.23 0.64 -5.15
CA LEU A 134 1.04 0.57 -5.87
C LEU A 134 0.74 -0.03 -7.25
N LYS A 135 1.12 0.67 -8.30
CA LYS A 135 0.99 0.15 -9.67
C LYS A 135 2.37 -0.03 -10.30
N ASN A 136 2.63 -1.20 -10.86
CA ASN A 136 3.77 -1.37 -11.74
C ASN A 136 3.46 -0.72 -13.09
N LYS A 137 4.08 0.43 -13.36
CA LYS A 137 3.91 1.16 -14.63
C LYS A 137 5.00 0.82 -15.66
N SER A 138 5.96 -0.02 -15.30
CA SER A 138 6.98 -0.48 -16.26
C SER A 138 6.40 -1.53 -17.20
N SER A 139 7.08 -1.77 -18.32
CA SER A 139 6.75 -2.85 -19.26
C SER A 139 7.16 -4.23 -18.77
N GLU A 140 7.94 -4.31 -17.68
CA GLU A 140 8.55 -5.53 -17.17
C GLU A 140 7.99 -5.90 -15.79
N SER A 141 8.29 -7.13 -15.35
CA SER A 141 8.02 -7.53 -13.96
C SER A 141 8.97 -6.80 -13.00
N VAL A 142 8.44 -6.32 -11.87
CA VAL A 142 9.21 -5.61 -10.85
C VAL A 142 9.26 -6.43 -9.58
N ALA A 143 10.47 -6.75 -9.12
CA ALA A 143 10.67 -7.40 -7.83
C ALA A 143 10.58 -6.37 -6.69
N LEU A 144 9.69 -6.60 -5.74
CA LEU A 144 9.56 -5.84 -4.50
C LEU A 144 10.09 -6.70 -3.35
N VAL A 145 11.13 -6.22 -2.67
CA VAL A 145 11.77 -6.93 -1.56
C VAL A 145 11.48 -6.21 -0.25
N PHE A 146 10.77 -6.86 0.65
CA PHE A 146 10.38 -6.32 1.95
C PHE A 146 11.18 -6.98 3.07
N ASN A 147 11.66 -6.18 4.01
CA ASN A 147 12.11 -6.68 5.31
C ASN A 147 10.91 -6.63 6.26
N VAL A 148 10.39 -7.77 6.67
CA VAL A 148 9.17 -7.89 7.47
C VAL A 148 9.57 -8.29 8.88
N ASP A 149 9.83 -7.30 9.72
CA ASP A 149 10.04 -7.41 11.17
C ASP A 149 8.83 -6.87 11.95
N GLY A 150 7.83 -6.34 11.25
CA GLY A 150 6.60 -5.71 11.75
C GLY A 150 5.65 -5.38 10.58
N PRO A 151 4.74 -4.40 10.74
CA PRO A 151 3.87 -3.96 9.65
C PRO A 151 4.69 -3.42 8.48
N SER A 152 4.46 -3.95 7.28
CA SER A 152 5.23 -3.55 6.08
C SER A 152 4.90 -2.15 5.57
N PHE A 153 3.75 -1.62 5.95
CA PHE A 153 3.32 -0.27 5.68
C PHE A 153 2.78 0.35 6.96
N THR A 154 3.22 1.56 7.27
CA THR A 154 2.75 2.31 8.44
C THR A 154 2.48 3.76 8.07
N THR A 155 1.66 4.44 8.87
CA THR A 155 1.42 5.87 8.72
C THR A 155 2.22 6.64 9.77
N GLN A 156 2.90 7.70 9.34
CA GLN A 156 3.59 8.64 10.21
C GLN A 156 2.88 9.98 10.15
N SER A 157 2.72 10.63 11.30
CA SER A 157 2.04 11.93 11.37
C SER A 157 3.03 13.03 11.72
N PHE A 158 2.87 14.19 11.11
CA PHE A 158 3.70 15.36 11.35
C PHE A 158 2.82 16.58 11.58
N ASP A 159 3.18 17.39 12.57
CA ASP A 159 2.53 18.67 12.81
C ASP A 159 2.96 19.72 11.74
N PRO A 160 2.35 20.93 11.72
CA PRO A 160 2.72 21.98 10.75
C PRO A 160 4.17 22.46 10.86
N LYS A 161 4.86 22.15 11.96
CA LYS A 161 6.28 22.48 12.17
C LYS A 161 7.20 21.38 11.66
N GLY A 162 6.65 20.32 11.06
CA GLY A 162 7.41 19.16 10.61
C GLY A 162 7.86 18.24 11.74
N LYS A 163 7.36 18.42 12.96
CA LYS A 163 7.68 17.53 14.08
C LYS A 163 6.81 16.28 13.98
N ARG A 164 7.43 15.10 14.08
CA ARG A 164 6.70 13.82 14.15
C ARG A 164 5.83 13.79 15.41
N VAL A 165 4.56 13.46 15.22
CA VAL A 165 3.53 13.32 16.25
C VAL A 165 2.88 11.95 16.10
N GLY A 166 2.17 11.49 17.14
CA GLY A 166 1.54 10.18 17.15
C GLY A 166 2.49 9.03 17.49
N GLU A 167 3.80 9.14 17.21
CA GLU A 167 4.78 8.17 17.70
C GLU A 167 4.96 8.26 19.22
N PRO A 168 5.00 7.12 19.94
CA PRO A 168 5.34 7.12 21.36
C PRO A 168 6.74 7.71 21.63
N SER A 169 6.85 8.48 22.69
CA SER A 169 8.15 9.05 23.10
C SER A 169 9.09 8.00 23.70
N GLY A 170 10.39 8.14 23.42
CA GLY A 170 11.43 7.28 23.97
C GLY A 170 11.55 5.93 23.26
N LYS A 171 12.52 5.12 23.67
CA LYS A 171 12.67 3.74 23.16
C LYS A 171 11.87 2.79 24.06
N PRO A 172 11.06 1.88 23.50
CA PRO A 172 10.38 0.89 24.32
C PRO A 172 11.41 -0.04 24.95
N LYS A 173 11.10 -0.57 26.14
CA LYS A 173 11.91 -1.59 26.83
C LYS A 173 11.09 -2.88 26.95
N PRO A 174 11.66 -4.05 26.64
CA PRO A 174 10.97 -5.31 26.85
C PRO A 174 10.73 -5.52 28.36
N PRO A 175 9.59 -6.10 28.76
CA PRO A 175 9.33 -6.52 30.13
C PRO A 175 10.35 -7.58 30.60
N THR A 176 10.47 -7.76 31.91
CA THR A 176 11.29 -8.83 32.49
C THR A 176 10.82 -10.19 31.98
N GLY A 177 11.75 -11.02 31.51
CA GLY A 177 11.45 -12.35 30.96
C GLY A 177 11.07 -12.39 29.48
N VAL A 178 10.95 -11.22 28.82
CA VAL A 178 10.78 -11.11 27.37
C VAL A 178 12.13 -10.84 26.71
N THR A 179 12.48 -11.65 25.71
CA THR A 179 13.72 -11.53 24.93
C THR A 179 13.46 -10.71 23.67
N LEU A 180 14.38 -9.81 23.34
CA LEU A 180 14.37 -9.11 22.05
C LEU A 180 14.97 -10.04 21.00
N GLU A 181 14.21 -10.35 19.95
CA GLU A 181 14.66 -11.19 18.85
C GLU A 181 14.87 -10.34 17.60
N GLU A 182 16.03 -10.50 16.96
CA GLU A 182 16.39 -9.80 15.73
C GLU A 182 16.13 -10.68 14.50
N THR A 183 14.95 -11.26 14.40
CA THR A 183 14.56 -12.04 13.22
C THR A 183 13.89 -11.17 12.17
N THR A 184 14.68 -10.68 11.22
CA THR A 184 14.15 -10.02 10.02
C THR A 184 13.82 -11.05 8.96
N ARG A 185 12.53 -11.23 8.67
CA ARG A 185 12.07 -12.05 7.53
C ARG A 185 12.19 -11.24 6.25
N THR A 186 12.79 -11.80 5.20
CA THR A 186 12.78 -11.16 3.86
C THR A 186 11.72 -11.79 2.98
N VAL A 187 10.88 -10.97 2.34
CA VAL A 187 9.84 -11.42 1.40
C VAL A 187 10.05 -10.76 0.05
N ARG A 188 9.94 -11.55 -1.04
CA ARG A 188 10.01 -11.05 -2.41
C ARG A 188 8.69 -11.28 -3.14
N LEU A 189 8.12 -10.20 -3.67
CA LEU A 189 6.96 -10.22 -4.55
C LEU A 189 7.39 -9.76 -5.94
N ASN A 190 7.20 -10.61 -6.95
CA ASN A 190 7.47 -10.28 -8.35
C ASN A 190 6.16 -9.80 -8.99
N VAL A 191 6.04 -8.49 -9.17
CA VAL A 191 4.81 -7.81 -9.61
C VAL A 191 4.80 -7.70 -11.13
N SER A 192 3.83 -8.34 -11.77
CA SER A 192 3.69 -8.31 -13.22
C SER A 192 3.56 -6.88 -13.78
N SER A 193 3.94 -6.71 -15.05
CA SER A 193 3.75 -5.47 -15.79
C SER A 193 2.29 -5.02 -15.75
N GLY A 194 2.05 -3.74 -15.46
CA GLY A 194 0.70 -3.16 -15.37
C GLY A 194 -0.09 -3.52 -14.11
N ALA A 195 0.37 -4.48 -13.31
CA ALA A 195 -0.36 -4.98 -12.14
C ALA A 195 -0.49 -3.93 -11.04
N THR A 196 -1.60 -4.01 -10.31
CA THR A 196 -1.95 -3.10 -9.22
C THR A 196 -2.08 -3.85 -7.91
N LEU A 197 -1.34 -3.39 -6.92
CA LEU A 197 -1.37 -3.89 -5.57
C LEU A 197 -2.02 -2.87 -4.64
N LYS A 198 -2.89 -3.31 -3.74
CA LYS A 198 -3.58 -2.45 -2.77
C LYS A 198 -3.44 -2.98 -1.36
N THR A 199 -3.57 -2.09 -0.38
CA THR A 199 -3.66 -2.47 1.03
C THR A 199 -4.40 -1.39 1.80
N LYS A 200 -5.23 -1.83 2.75
CA LYS A 200 -5.94 -0.92 3.65
C LYS A 200 -5.02 -0.53 4.80
N LEU A 201 -4.96 0.76 5.07
CA LEU A 201 -4.25 1.35 6.20
C LEU A 201 -5.23 2.18 7.01
N PHE A 202 -4.83 2.53 8.23
CA PHE A 202 -5.62 3.39 9.10
C PHE A 202 -4.74 4.48 9.68
N TRP A 203 -5.34 5.64 9.87
CA TRP A 203 -4.74 6.71 10.64
C TRP A 203 -5.68 7.17 11.75
N ASP A 204 -5.18 7.18 12.97
CA ASP A 204 -5.92 7.61 14.16
C ASP A 204 -5.44 8.99 14.59
N ALA A 205 -6.36 9.92 14.84
CA ALA A 205 -6.07 11.27 15.33
C ALA A 205 -5.74 11.28 16.84
N VAL A 206 -4.82 10.40 17.26
CA VAL A 206 -4.39 10.19 18.65
C VAL A 206 -2.88 10.33 18.81
N LYS A 207 -2.45 10.56 20.05
CA LYS A 207 -1.09 10.32 20.51
C LYS A 207 -1.00 8.88 20.98
N LEU A 208 0.14 8.23 20.76
CA LEU A 208 0.39 6.89 21.29
C LEU A 208 1.38 6.94 22.45
N LYS A 209 1.32 5.89 23.29
CA LYS A 209 2.35 5.54 24.26
C LYS A 209 2.75 4.08 24.05
N TRP A 210 4.01 3.75 24.35
CA TRP A 210 4.44 2.36 24.38
C TRP A 210 3.66 1.60 25.44
N ALA A 211 3.27 0.37 25.11
CA ALA A 211 2.53 -0.52 26.00
C ALA A 211 3.21 -1.89 26.09
N PRO A 212 4.52 -1.97 26.45
CA PRO A 212 5.28 -3.22 26.45
C PRO A 212 4.66 -4.31 27.34
N GLU A 213 3.85 -3.94 28.32
CA GLU A 213 3.04 -4.85 29.14
C GLU A 213 2.02 -5.67 28.34
N LYS A 214 1.71 -5.26 27.11
CA LYS A 214 0.81 -5.96 26.17
C LYS A 214 1.54 -6.91 25.23
N ILE A 215 2.84 -7.12 25.40
CA ILE A 215 3.57 -8.14 24.64
C ILE A 215 3.07 -9.51 25.08
N GLU A 216 2.61 -10.29 24.11
CA GLU A 216 2.22 -11.68 24.31
C GLU A 216 3.41 -12.60 24.04
N GLY A 217 3.64 -13.57 24.92
CA GLY A 217 4.74 -14.53 24.80
C GLY A 217 6.08 -14.05 25.36
N SER A 218 7.15 -14.76 25.02
CA SER A 218 8.50 -14.56 25.58
C SER A 218 9.45 -13.81 24.64
N PHE A 219 8.99 -13.41 23.45
CA PHE A 219 9.82 -12.79 22.42
C PHE A 219 9.12 -11.57 21.81
N VAL A 220 9.89 -10.56 21.44
CA VAL A 220 9.42 -9.36 20.72
C VAL A 220 10.48 -8.91 19.73
N THR A 221 10.07 -8.34 18.60
CA THR A 221 11.00 -7.70 17.64
C THR A 221 10.97 -6.18 17.82
N PRO A 222 12.04 -5.44 17.44
CA PRO A 222 12.04 -3.97 17.52
C PRO A 222 10.86 -3.30 16.81
N GLY A 223 10.42 -3.85 15.67
CA GLY A 223 9.31 -3.33 14.86
C GLY A 223 7.90 -3.69 15.34
N THR A 224 7.76 -4.56 16.35
CA THR A 224 6.45 -5.08 16.82
C THR A 224 6.06 -4.61 18.21
N PHE A 225 6.82 -3.71 18.82
CA PHE A 225 6.47 -3.18 20.14
C PHE A 225 5.05 -2.56 20.13
N PRO A 226 4.15 -3.05 21.00
CA PRO A 226 2.79 -2.55 21.04
C PRO A 226 2.75 -1.09 21.52
N ALA A 227 1.87 -0.33 20.89
CA ALA A 227 1.55 1.03 21.28
C ALA A 227 0.03 1.18 21.43
N VAL A 228 -0.39 2.03 22.37
CA VAL A 228 -1.81 2.28 22.65
C VAL A 228 -2.11 3.78 22.66
N PRO A 229 -3.35 4.20 22.39
CA PRO A 229 -3.76 5.59 22.54
C PRO A 229 -3.46 6.13 23.94
N ALA A 230 -2.90 7.33 23.98
CA ALA A 230 -2.53 8.09 25.18
C ALA A 230 -3.26 9.44 25.28
N GLY A 231 -4.15 9.72 24.33
CA GLY A 231 -4.96 10.95 24.25
C GLY A 231 -5.10 11.43 22.82
N ASN A 232 -5.94 12.43 22.60
CA ASN A 232 -6.24 12.92 21.26
C ASN A 232 -5.14 13.86 20.72
N LEU A 233 -5.02 13.92 19.40
CA LEU A 233 -4.30 15.02 18.75
C LEU A 233 -5.07 16.33 18.98
N LYS A 234 -4.33 17.44 18.98
CA LYS A 234 -4.97 18.76 19.09
C LYS A 234 -5.61 19.12 17.75
N PRO A 235 -6.65 19.97 17.74
CA PRO A 235 -7.17 20.50 16.49
C PRO A 235 -6.06 21.22 15.69
N GLY A 236 -6.06 21.02 14.37
CA GLY A 236 -5.08 21.58 13.47
C GLY A 236 -4.85 20.73 12.22
N THR A 237 -3.97 21.22 11.34
CA THR A 237 -3.57 20.50 10.13
C THR A 237 -2.37 19.61 10.41
N TYR A 238 -2.40 18.39 9.89
CA TYR A 238 -1.35 17.38 10.02
C TYR A 238 -0.97 16.85 8.65
N THR A 239 0.30 16.52 8.47
CA THR A 239 0.77 15.75 7.31
C THR A 239 0.86 14.28 7.71
N VAL A 240 0.07 13.43 7.06
CA VAL A 240 0.19 11.97 7.18
C VAL A 240 1.05 11.46 6.04
N ARG A 241 2.19 10.85 6.37
CA ARG A 241 3.12 10.24 5.42
C ARG A 241 3.05 8.72 5.50
N LEU A 242 3.20 8.07 4.36
CA LEU A 242 3.42 6.63 4.32
C LEU A 242 4.88 6.34 4.70
N ALA A 243 5.10 5.27 5.45
CA ALA A 243 6.39 4.63 5.63
C ALA A 243 6.30 3.16 5.24
N THR A 244 7.39 2.59 4.74
CA THR A 244 7.41 1.24 4.18
C THR A 244 8.65 0.46 4.60
N SER A 245 8.51 -0.86 4.70
CA SER A 245 9.64 -1.78 4.86
C SER A 245 10.20 -2.31 3.54
N LEU A 246 9.73 -1.75 2.41
CA LEU A 246 10.23 -2.02 1.07
C LEU A 246 11.65 -1.49 0.89
N ASN A 247 12.58 -2.39 0.56
CA ASN A 247 13.96 -2.05 0.28
C ASN A 247 14.08 -1.17 -0.98
N GLY A 248 14.97 -0.17 -0.93
CA GLY A 248 15.27 0.68 -2.08
C GLY A 248 14.31 1.86 -2.29
N VAL A 249 13.38 2.10 -1.35
CA VAL A 249 12.50 3.27 -1.35
C VAL A 249 12.74 4.08 -0.07
N SER A 250 12.83 5.41 -0.21
CA SER A 250 12.92 6.31 0.93
C SER A 250 11.54 6.80 1.32
N ASP A 251 11.22 6.84 2.62
CA ASP A 251 9.93 7.32 3.11
C ASP A 251 9.61 8.76 2.65
N ASP A 252 10.62 9.60 2.42
CA ASP A 252 10.42 10.98 1.99
C ASP A 252 9.89 11.11 0.56
N SER A 253 10.12 10.09 -0.28
CA SER A 253 9.61 10.03 -1.66
C SER A 253 8.22 9.40 -1.77
N LEU A 254 7.66 8.91 -0.66
CA LEU A 254 6.34 8.31 -0.62
C LEU A 254 5.21 9.37 -0.56
N PRO A 255 3.98 9.01 -0.99
CA PRO A 255 2.83 9.90 -0.92
C PRO A 255 2.53 10.42 0.48
N LYS A 256 1.96 11.62 0.53
CA LYS A 256 1.63 12.37 1.75
C LYS A 256 0.21 12.90 1.61
N LEU A 257 -0.52 12.94 2.72
CA LEU A 257 -1.87 13.49 2.81
C LEU A 257 -1.89 14.64 3.81
N SER A 258 -2.69 15.67 3.51
CA SER A 258 -2.99 16.76 4.42
C SER A 258 -4.31 16.47 5.11
N MET A 259 -4.27 16.29 6.43
CA MET A 259 -5.41 15.92 7.26
C MET A 259 -5.73 17.06 8.23
N VAL A 260 -7.01 17.37 8.41
CA VAL A 260 -7.46 18.37 9.37
C VAL A 260 -8.14 17.67 10.54
N VAL A 261 -7.61 17.91 11.75
CA VAL A 261 -8.25 17.51 12.99
C VAL A 261 -9.11 18.67 13.48
N THR A 262 -10.41 18.44 13.58
CA THR A 262 -11.39 19.41 14.09
C THR A 262 -11.57 19.25 15.60
N LYS A 263 -12.27 20.20 16.22
CA LYS A 263 -12.78 20.02 17.58
C LYS A 263 -13.98 19.08 17.54
N ASP A 264 -14.11 18.27 18.59
CA ASP A 264 -15.33 17.52 18.89
C ASP A 264 -16.51 18.46 19.13
#